data_AF-A0A7V0XFN2-F1
#
_entry.id   AF-A0A7V0XFN2-F1
#
_cell.length_a   1.000
_cell.length_b   1.000
_cell.length_c   1.000
_cell.angle_alpha   90.00
_cell.angle_beta   90.00
_cell.angle_gamma   90.00
#
_symmetry.space_group_name_H-M   'P 1'
#
loop_
_entity.id
_entity.type
_entity.pdbx_description
1 polymer ?
#
loop_
_entity_poly.entity_id
_entity_poly.type
_entity_poly.pdbx_seq_one_letter_code
_entity_poly.pdbx_strand_id
1 'polypeptide(L)'
;SHTGALAGSDEAYNAFFDQARIIRVETIHDLFAKAAALASQPPPGGSRVGILTNAGGIGIMATDACIANGLELARLTDKTRTAMKQHVPPTASVSNPVDIIGDADEKRYAAVLKLLVEDENVDLVLPIWTPTLMAEAVDIAAIIAEVGIATEKPVLACIQTMGDSAAIRRALLKDRIPHYQFPESAARAMSAMARFAAWSRRPQGDTTRFDDTNLERVQEIVALARSRDSVFISEPEGHDILRAYGLPVPEYRLTKTKDEALAAAKTVGYPVVLKIVSPDILHKTDFGGVRVNIADEVALRKDYDELVRVVGERAPDASIWGVLVQRMAGKGTETILGMKRDPQFGPLLMFGLGGVMVEVLKDVVFRVAPISDESAQSMVTGIKAHKLLEGFRGELPRDVEKVKECLLRLSQLVTDFEDFDEIDINPLRVFEEGRGAIVLDARFLLRQPVPRT
;
A
#
# COMPACT_ATOMS: atom_id res chain seq x y z
N SER A 1 18.39 0.19 9.10
CA SER A 1 17.22 1.00 9.47
C SER A 1 15.97 0.13 9.45
N HIS A 2 14.80 0.71 9.75
CA HIS A 2 13.53 0.02 9.53
C HIS A 2 13.28 -0.21 8.03
N THR A 3 13.54 0.82 7.21
CA THR A 3 13.40 0.75 5.74
C THR A 3 14.23 -0.40 5.12
N GLY A 4 15.50 -0.52 5.54
CA GLY A 4 16.42 -1.55 5.04
C GLY A 4 15.97 -2.99 5.29
N ALA A 5 15.36 -3.23 6.46
CA ALA A 5 14.90 -4.54 6.89
C ALA A 5 13.55 -4.95 6.27
N LEU A 6 12.77 -3.98 5.79
CA LEU A 6 11.45 -4.21 5.19
C LEU A 6 11.47 -4.28 3.66
N ALA A 7 12.45 -3.64 3.00
CA ALA A 7 12.61 -3.67 1.54
C ALA A 7 13.46 -4.88 1.09
N GLY A 8 12.81 -6.01 0.84
CA GLY A 8 13.38 -7.18 0.18
C GLY A 8 13.15 -7.18 -1.34
N SER A 9 13.68 -8.19 -2.02
CA SER A 9 13.59 -8.29 -3.48
C SER A 9 12.15 -8.50 -3.96
N ASP A 10 11.34 -9.29 -3.24
CA ASP A 10 9.95 -9.54 -3.64
C ASP A 10 9.08 -8.29 -3.48
N GLU A 11 9.32 -7.49 -2.43
CA GLU A 11 8.68 -6.20 -2.22
C GLU A 11 9.00 -5.21 -3.35
N ALA A 12 10.24 -5.21 -3.85
CA ALA A 12 10.63 -4.38 -5.00
C ALA A 12 9.90 -4.81 -6.29
N TYR A 13 9.81 -6.11 -6.58
CA TYR A 13 9.02 -6.62 -7.71
C TYR A 13 7.54 -6.26 -7.58
N ASN A 14 6.94 -6.43 -6.39
CA ASN A 14 5.53 -6.10 -6.17
C ASN A 14 5.26 -4.60 -6.34
N ALA A 15 6.15 -3.74 -5.83
CA ALA A 15 6.07 -2.30 -6.01
C ALA A 15 6.10 -1.92 -7.50
N PHE A 16 7.05 -2.49 -8.24
CA PHE A 16 7.17 -2.28 -9.68
C PHE A 16 5.92 -2.78 -10.43
N PHE A 17 5.44 -3.99 -10.13
CA PHE A 17 4.25 -4.55 -10.78
C PHE A 17 3.00 -3.71 -10.52
N ASP A 18 2.81 -3.22 -9.31
CA ASP A 18 1.70 -2.33 -8.98
C ASP A 18 1.74 -1.02 -9.80
N GLN A 19 2.92 -0.39 -9.90
CA GLN A 19 3.10 0.85 -10.67
C GLN A 19 2.94 0.62 -12.17
N ALA A 20 3.51 -0.47 -12.69
CA ALA A 20 3.45 -0.83 -14.09
C ALA A 20 2.11 -1.48 -14.49
N ARG A 21 1.17 -1.62 -13.56
CA ARG A 21 -0.15 -2.27 -13.76
C ARG A 21 -0.02 -3.71 -14.27
N ILE A 22 0.99 -4.43 -13.79
CA ILE A 22 1.27 -5.82 -14.12
C ILE A 22 0.52 -6.73 -13.14
N ILE A 23 -0.24 -7.69 -13.67
CA ILE A 23 -0.93 -8.70 -12.86
C ILE A 23 0.03 -9.87 -12.63
N ARG A 24 0.46 -10.05 -11.38
CA ARG A 24 1.25 -11.23 -10.96
C ARG A 24 0.39 -12.49 -10.98
N VAL A 25 1.01 -13.60 -11.36
CA VAL A 25 0.42 -14.94 -11.43
C VAL A 25 1.34 -15.92 -10.72
N GLU A 26 0.77 -16.84 -9.96
CA GLU A 26 1.54 -17.80 -9.14
C GLU A 26 1.74 -19.15 -9.84
N THR A 27 0.89 -19.46 -10.83
CA THR A 27 0.95 -20.72 -11.57
C THR A 27 0.59 -20.51 -13.04
N ILE A 28 1.00 -21.45 -13.90
CA ILE A 28 0.62 -21.48 -15.31
C ILE A 28 -0.92 -21.60 -15.46
N HIS A 29 -1.56 -22.36 -14.57
CA HIS A 29 -3.02 -22.46 -14.54
C HIS A 29 -3.69 -21.11 -14.28
N ASP A 30 -3.19 -20.37 -13.30
CA ASP A 30 -3.68 -19.03 -12.95
C ASP A 30 -3.44 -18.02 -14.09
N LEU A 31 -2.31 -18.13 -14.79
CA LEU A 31 -2.03 -17.34 -15.99
C LEU A 31 -3.10 -17.53 -17.06
N PHE A 32 -3.39 -18.77 -17.46
CA PHE A 32 -4.40 -19.04 -18.50
C PHE A 32 -5.81 -18.69 -18.04
N ALA A 33 -6.13 -18.95 -16.77
CA ALA A 33 -7.41 -18.56 -16.17
C ALA A 33 -7.65 -17.05 -16.29
N LYS A 34 -6.72 -16.23 -15.80
CA LYS A 34 -6.83 -14.77 -15.87
C LYS A 34 -6.80 -14.26 -17.31
N ALA A 35 -5.90 -14.78 -18.14
CA ALA A 35 -5.76 -14.37 -19.54
C ALA A 35 -7.04 -14.65 -20.35
N ALA A 36 -7.69 -15.81 -20.13
CA ALA A 36 -8.95 -16.13 -20.79
C ALA A 36 -10.03 -15.08 -20.46
N ALA A 37 -10.20 -14.73 -19.18
CA ALA A 37 -11.17 -13.70 -18.79
C ALA A 37 -10.86 -12.33 -19.39
N LEU A 38 -9.64 -11.83 -19.20
CA LEU A 38 -9.21 -10.51 -19.66
C LEU A 38 -9.27 -10.36 -21.19
N ALA A 39 -9.02 -11.44 -21.94
CA ALA A 39 -9.05 -11.40 -23.41
C ALA A 39 -10.44 -11.59 -24.01
N SER A 40 -11.41 -12.13 -23.27
CA SER A 40 -12.70 -12.56 -23.82
C SER A 40 -13.90 -11.78 -23.30
N GLN A 41 -13.76 -11.05 -22.19
CA GLN A 41 -14.86 -10.37 -21.51
C GLN A 41 -14.61 -8.86 -21.34
N PRO A 42 -15.67 -8.02 -21.30
CA PRO A 42 -15.54 -6.59 -21.11
C PRO A 42 -15.03 -6.25 -19.69
N PRO A 43 -14.36 -5.09 -19.49
CA PRO A 43 -13.95 -4.64 -18.17
C PRO A 43 -15.17 -4.36 -17.28
N PRO A 44 -15.22 -4.86 -16.04
CA PRO A 44 -16.37 -4.64 -15.17
C PRO A 44 -16.52 -3.19 -14.70
N GLY A 45 -17.75 -2.80 -14.37
CA GLY A 45 -18.06 -1.51 -13.74
C GLY A 45 -17.46 -1.35 -12.34
N GLY A 46 -17.28 -2.46 -11.62
CA GLY A 46 -16.78 -2.50 -10.24
C GLY A 46 -16.35 -3.92 -9.84
N SER A 47 -16.44 -4.24 -8.55
CA SER A 47 -16.02 -5.53 -7.96
C SER A 47 -17.18 -6.33 -7.36
N ARG A 48 -18.45 -5.92 -7.59
CA ARG A 48 -19.63 -6.58 -7.03
C ARG A 48 -20.06 -7.76 -7.90
N VAL A 49 -19.95 -8.97 -7.36
CA VAL A 49 -20.25 -10.22 -8.05
C VAL A 49 -21.67 -10.68 -7.73
N GLY A 50 -22.45 -11.00 -8.76
CA GLY A 50 -23.70 -11.76 -8.66
C GLY A 50 -23.43 -13.24 -8.92
N ILE A 51 -23.78 -14.11 -7.99
CA ILE A 51 -23.60 -15.56 -8.12
C ILE A 51 -24.96 -16.23 -8.33
N LEU A 52 -25.05 -17.09 -9.34
CA LEU A 52 -26.18 -18.02 -9.54
C LEU A 52 -25.67 -19.45 -9.33
N THR A 53 -26.39 -20.28 -8.59
CA THR A 53 -26.04 -21.70 -8.39
C THR A 53 -27.29 -22.57 -8.26
N ASN A 54 -27.18 -23.84 -8.64
CA ASN A 54 -28.15 -24.90 -8.29
C ASN A 54 -27.64 -25.81 -7.16
N ALA A 55 -26.48 -25.50 -6.58
CA ALA A 55 -25.87 -26.22 -5.47
C ALA A 55 -25.34 -25.24 -4.42
N GLY A 56 -26.03 -25.17 -3.27
CA GLY A 56 -25.70 -24.24 -2.19
C GLY A 56 -24.27 -24.37 -1.66
N GLY A 57 -23.73 -25.59 -1.51
CA GLY A 57 -22.35 -25.80 -1.05
C GLY A 57 -21.30 -25.15 -1.95
N ILE A 58 -21.49 -25.25 -3.28
CA ILE A 58 -20.60 -24.61 -4.25
C ILE A 58 -20.81 -23.09 -4.27
N GLY A 59 -22.05 -22.62 -4.08
CA GLY A 59 -22.33 -21.19 -3.91
C GLY A 59 -21.61 -20.57 -2.71
N ILE A 60 -21.50 -21.30 -1.60
CA ILE A 60 -20.73 -20.88 -0.42
C ILE A 60 -19.23 -20.84 -0.76
N MET A 61 -18.68 -21.89 -1.37
CA MET A 61 -17.27 -21.89 -1.79
C MET A 61 -16.93 -20.73 -2.74
N ALA A 62 -17.84 -20.41 -3.66
CA ALA A 62 -17.70 -19.26 -4.54
C ALA A 62 -17.75 -17.92 -3.81
N THR A 63 -18.63 -17.81 -2.82
CA THR A 63 -18.72 -16.62 -1.95
C THR A 63 -17.40 -16.40 -1.21
N ASP A 64 -16.89 -17.43 -0.54
CA ASP A 64 -15.63 -17.37 0.21
C ASP A 64 -14.46 -17.03 -0.73
N ALA A 65 -14.42 -17.64 -1.92
CA ALA A 65 -13.40 -17.36 -2.91
C ALA A 65 -13.45 -15.92 -3.44
N CYS A 66 -14.63 -15.37 -3.70
CA CYS A 66 -14.78 -13.97 -4.09
C CYS A 66 -14.25 -13.03 -3.00
N ILE A 67 -14.70 -13.21 -1.75
CA ILE A 67 -14.28 -12.38 -0.61
C ILE A 67 -12.77 -12.47 -0.37
N ALA A 68 -12.21 -13.69 -0.40
CA ALA A 68 -10.77 -13.91 -0.22
C ALA A 68 -9.90 -13.23 -1.29
N ASN A 69 -10.46 -12.94 -2.47
CA ASN A 69 -9.78 -12.25 -3.57
C ASN A 69 -10.17 -10.75 -3.68
N GLY A 70 -10.79 -10.18 -2.64
CA GLY A 70 -11.13 -8.75 -2.59
C GLY A 70 -12.33 -8.35 -3.45
N LEU A 71 -13.15 -9.30 -3.88
CA LEU A 71 -14.44 -9.03 -4.53
C LEU A 71 -15.54 -8.90 -3.48
N GLU A 72 -16.61 -8.20 -3.83
CA GLU A 72 -17.78 -8.01 -2.97
C GLU A 72 -18.97 -8.78 -3.53
N LEU A 73 -19.85 -9.30 -2.67
CA LEU A 73 -21.13 -9.82 -3.15
C LEU A 73 -22.12 -8.67 -3.39
N ALA A 74 -22.69 -8.64 -4.60
CA ALA A 74 -23.75 -7.72 -4.95
C ALA A 74 -24.96 -7.86 -4.02
N ARG A 75 -25.46 -6.72 -3.51
CA ARG A 75 -26.74 -6.66 -2.80
C ARG A 75 -27.85 -6.44 -3.82
N LEU A 76 -28.52 -7.53 -4.20
CA LEU A 76 -29.57 -7.49 -5.23
C LEU A 76 -30.72 -6.58 -4.80
N THR A 77 -31.30 -5.85 -5.77
CA THR A 77 -32.44 -4.97 -5.52
C THR A 77 -33.68 -5.77 -5.12
N ASP A 78 -34.57 -5.16 -4.35
CA ASP A 78 -35.84 -5.82 -3.98
C ASP A 78 -36.71 -6.13 -5.21
N LYS A 79 -36.59 -5.31 -6.27
CA LYS A 79 -37.24 -5.56 -7.57
C LYS A 79 -36.77 -6.89 -8.17
N THR A 80 -35.47 -7.09 -8.30
CA THR A 80 -34.88 -8.33 -8.83
C THR A 80 -35.25 -9.52 -7.98
N ARG A 81 -35.11 -9.41 -6.65
CA ARG A 81 -35.46 -10.49 -5.71
C ARG A 81 -36.94 -10.89 -5.81
N THR A 82 -37.83 -9.91 -6.00
CA THR A 82 -39.26 -10.16 -6.15
C THR A 82 -39.58 -10.86 -7.47
N ALA A 83 -38.94 -10.45 -8.57
CA ALA A 83 -39.08 -11.12 -9.86
C ALA A 83 -38.56 -12.57 -9.81
N MET A 84 -37.39 -12.80 -9.20
CA MET A 84 -36.81 -14.14 -9.08
C MET A 84 -37.73 -15.12 -8.34
N LYS A 85 -38.43 -14.67 -7.28
CA LYS A 85 -39.40 -15.49 -6.52
C LYS A 85 -40.53 -16.07 -7.37
N GLN A 86 -40.82 -15.50 -8.55
CA GLN A 86 -41.83 -16.03 -9.46
C GLN A 86 -41.35 -17.27 -10.24
N HIS A 87 -40.04 -17.51 -10.27
CA HIS A 87 -39.40 -18.59 -11.02
C HIS A 87 -38.86 -19.72 -10.15
N VAL A 88 -38.76 -19.52 -8.83
CA VAL A 88 -38.12 -20.47 -7.90
C VAL A 88 -39.09 -20.92 -6.80
N PRO A 89 -38.93 -22.14 -6.25
CA PRO A 89 -39.74 -22.58 -5.13
C PRO A 89 -39.45 -21.76 -3.85
N PRO A 90 -40.36 -21.74 -2.86
CA PRO A 90 -40.14 -21.01 -1.60
C PRO A 90 -38.90 -21.43 -0.80
N THR A 91 -38.37 -22.62 -1.08
CA THR A 91 -37.15 -23.17 -0.46
C THR A 91 -35.85 -22.62 -1.06
N ALA A 92 -35.91 -21.96 -2.22
CA ALA A 92 -34.76 -21.35 -2.89
C ALA A 92 -34.29 -20.07 -2.19
N SER A 93 -33.00 -19.74 -2.33
CA SER A 93 -32.44 -18.46 -1.90
C SER A 93 -32.43 -17.47 -3.06
N VAL A 94 -33.13 -16.35 -2.92
CA VAL A 94 -33.04 -15.21 -3.84
C VAL A 94 -32.13 -14.09 -3.31
N SER A 95 -31.45 -14.30 -2.19
CA SER A 95 -30.27 -13.50 -1.80
C SER A 95 -29.06 -13.93 -2.61
N ASN A 96 -27.99 -13.13 -2.65
CA ASN A 96 -26.73 -13.51 -3.29
C ASN A 96 -25.86 -14.32 -2.29
N PRO A 97 -25.41 -15.55 -2.61
CA PRO A 97 -25.60 -16.30 -3.86
C PRO A 97 -27.04 -16.77 -4.08
N VAL A 98 -27.53 -16.60 -5.32
CA VAL A 98 -28.88 -17.02 -5.72
C VAL A 98 -28.86 -18.53 -5.93
N ASP A 99 -29.46 -19.27 -5.00
CA ASP A 99 -29.54 -20.74 -5.03
C ASP A 99 -30.93 -21.17 -5.52
N ILE A 100 -30.99 -21.66 -6.75
CA ILE A 100 -32.22 -22.09 -7.42
C ILE A 100 -32.60 -23.56 -7.15
N ILE A 101 -31.82 -24.23 -6.27
CA ILE A 101 -31.98 -25.62 -5.84
C ILE A 101 -31.65 -26.63 -6.96
N GLY A 102 -31.21 -27.83 -6.57
CA GLY A 102 -30.71 -28.86 -7.50
C GLY A 102 -31.77 -29.47 -8.44
N ASP A 103 -33.06 -29.27 -8.16
CA ASP A 103 -34.16 -29.69 -9.06
C ASP A 103 -34.42 -28.68 -10.19
N ALA A 104 -33.64 -27.60 -10.28
CA ALA A 104 -33.79 -26.59 -11.32
C ALA A 104 -33.59 -27.17 -12.73
N ASP A 105 -34.56 -26.90 -13.61
CA ASP A 105 -34.46 -27.16 -15.04
C ASP A 105 -33.79 -25.97 -15.78
N GLU A 106 -33.57 -26.14 -17.07
CA GLU A 106 -33.00 -25.10 -17.95
C GLU A 106 -33.78 -23.79 -17.90
N LYS A 107 -35.12 -23.86 -17.84
CA LYS A 107 -36.00 -22.70 -17.86
C LYS A 107 -35.84 -21.87 -16.59
N ARG A 108 -35.81 -22.53 -15.43
CA ARG A 108 -35.55 -21.88 -14.14
C ARG A 108 -34.17 -21.23 -14.15
N TYR A 109 -33.15 -21.93 -14.64
CA TYR A 109 -31.79 -21.42 -14.73
C TYR A 109 -31.72 -20.16 -15.60
N ALA A 110 -32.26 -20.22 -16.82
CA ALA A 110 -32.26 -19.11 -17.77
C ALA A 110 -33.00 -17.87 -17.24
N ALA A 111 -34.19 -18.06 -16.67
CA ALA A 111 -35.00 -16.96 -16.15
C ALA A 111 -34.29 -16.22 -15.02
N VAL A 112 -33.69 -16.95 -14.07
CA VAL A 112 -32.99 -16.35 -12.94
C VAL A 112 -31.67 -15.73 -13.35
N LEU A 113 -30.90 -16.35 -14.26
CA LEU A 113 -29.65 -15.79 -14.78
C LEU A 113 -29.89 -14.44 -15.46
N LYS A 114 -30.93 -14.34 -16.29
CA LYS A 114 -31.30 -13.09 -16.95
C LYS A 114 -31.58 -11.97 -15.95
N LEU A 115 -32.41 -12.24 -14.93
CA LEU A 115 -32.71 -11.27 -13.87
C LEU A 115 -31.47 -10.86 -13.07
N LEU A 116 -30.54 -11.79 -12.81
CA LEU A 116 -29.30 -11.51 -12.10
C LEU A 116 -28.39 -10.57 -12.90
N VAL A 117 -28.26 -10.82 -14.21
CA VAL A 117 -27.44 -10.01 -15.11
C VAL A 117 -28.02 -8.60 -15.28
N GLU A 118 -29.34 -8.45 -15.24
CA GLU A 118 -30.03 -7.14 -15.35
C GLU A 118 -29.95 -6.29 -14.07
N ASP A 119 -29.62 -6.85 -12.91
CA ASP A 119 -29.60 -6.12 -11.64
C ASP A 119 -28.49 -5.06 -11.59
N GLU A 120 -28.85 -3.80 -11.35
CA GLU A 120 -27.94 -2.64 -11.35
C GLU A 120 -26.83 -2.69 -10.29
N ASN A 121 -26.98 -3.53 -9.25
CA ASN A 121 -25.97 -3.70 -8.21
C ASN A 121 -24.92 -4.77 -8.54
N VAL A 122 -25.03 -5.42 -9.69
CA VAL A 122 -24.12 -6.47 -10.16
C VAL A 122 -23.17 -5.91 -11.22
N ASP A 123 -21.86 -6.05 -10.98
CA ASP A 123 -20.79 -5.64 -11.91
C ASP A 123 -20.17 -6.83 -12.66
N LEU A 124 -20.13 -8.01 -12.04
CA LEU A 124 -19.66 -9.28 -12.63
C LEU A 124 -20.64 -10.41 -12.32
N VAL A 125 -20.79 -11.38 -13.22
CA VAL A 125 -21.72 -12.50 -13.03
C VAL A 125 -20.99 -13.84 -13.07
N LEU A 126 -21.19 -14.65 -12.02
CA LEU A 126 -20.65 -16.00 -11.88
C LEU A 126 -21.81 -17.00 -11.91
N PRO A 127 -22.25 -17.44 -13.10
CA PRO A 127 -23.18 -18.56 -13.21
C PRO A 127 -22.45 -19.87 -12.92
N ILE A 128 -22.91 -20.55 -11.87
CA ILE A 128 -22.44 -21.85 -11.42
C ILE A 128 -23.49 -22.89 -11.77
N TRP A 129 -23.05 -24.04 -12.27
CA TRP A 129 -23.93 -25.20 -12.41
C TRP A 129 -23.20 -26.51 -12.11
N THR A 130 -23.89 -27.36 -11.36
CA THR A 130 -23.48 -28.74 -11.05
C THR A 130 -24.43 -29.74 -11.71
N PRO A 131 -23.93 -30.87 -12.24
CA PRO A 131 -24.73 -31.94 -12.83
C PRO A 131 -25.84 -32.46 -11.93
N THR A 132 -27.05 -32.51 -12.49
CA THR A 132 -28.23 -33.15 -11.92
C THR A 132 -28.96 -33.92 -13.01
N LEU A 133 -30.03 -34.64 -12.67
CA LEU A 133 -30.86 -35.35 -13.66
C LEU A 133 -31.81 -34.42 -14.44
N MET A 134 -31.81 -33.12 -14.15
CA MET A 134 -32.84 -32.18 -14.63
C MET A 134 -32.42 -31.35 -15.85
N ALA A 135 -31.11 -31.24 -16.11
CA ALA A 135 -30.58 -30.46 -17.21
C ALA A 135 -29.23 -31.03 -17.67
N GLU A 136 -28.91 -30.82 -18.94
CA GLU A 136 -27.63 -31.21 -19.50
C GLU A 136 -26.64 -30.04 -19.50
N ALA A 137 -25.36 -30.35 -19.25
CA ALA A 137 -24.32 -29.33 -19.09
C ALA A 137 -24.13 -28.45 -20.34
N VAL A 138 -24.38 -29.01 -21.54
CA VAL A 138 -24.25 -28.31 -22.81
C VAL A 138 -25.39 -27.30 -23.02
N ASP A 139 -26.60 -27.64 -22.57
CA ASP A 139 -27.76 -26.75 -22.69
C ASP A 139 -27.63 -25.57 -21.71
N ILE A 140 -27.16 -25.85 -20.49
CA ILE A 140 -26.81 -24.79 -19.52
C ILE A 140 -25.68 -23.90 -20.07
N ALA A 141 -24.67 -24.48 -20.70
CA ALA A 141 -23.60 -23.72 -21.34
C ALA A 141 -24.14 -22.81 -22.46
N ALA A 142 -25.09 -23.29 -23.27
CA ALA A 142 -25.74 -22.49 -24.30
C ALA A 142 -26.57 -21.34 -23.71
N ILE A 143 -27.28 -21.56 -22.62
CA ILE A 143 -28.04 -20.52 -21.90
C ILE A 143 -27.11 -19.44 -21.34
N ILE A 144 -26.00 -19.84 -20.71
CA ILE A 144 -25.01 -18.89 -20.20
C ILE A 144 -24.42 -18.06 -21.36
N ALA A 145 -24.13 -18.69 -22.48
CA ALA A 145 -23.63 -18.00 -23.67
C ALA A 145 -24.65 -17.00 -24.22
N GLU A 146 -25.92 -17.40 -24.38
CA GLU A 146 -27.00 -16.54 -24.87
C GLU A 146 -27.22 -15.31 -23.97
N VAL A 147 -27.25 -15.50 -22.65
CA VAL A 147 -27.38 -14.37 -21.73
C VAL A 147 -26.12 -13.51 -21.70
N GLY A 148 -24.94 -14.14 -21.79
CA GLY A 148 -23.65 -13.46 -21.76
C GLY A 148 -23.42 -12.52 -22.95
N ILE A 149 -23.86 -12.88 -24.16
CA ILE A 149 -23.77 -12.00 -25.34
C ILE A 149 -24.76 -10.84 -25.31
N ALA A 150 -25.82 -10.94 -24.49
CA ALA A 150 -26.87 -9.93 -24.39
C ALA A 150 -26.58 -8.86 -23.33
N THR A 151 -25.39 -8.88 -22.70
CA THR A 151 -25.02 -7.96 -21.63
C THR A 151 -23.63 -7.35 -21.84
N GLU A 152 -23.43 -6.16 -21.27
CA GLU A 152 -22.13 -5.50 -21.20
C GLU A 152 -21.35 -5.88 -19.92
N LYS A 153 -21.98 -6.64 -19.01
CA LYS A 153 -21.34 -7.11 -17.78
C LYS A 153 -20.56 -8.39 -18.06
N PRO A 154 -19.32 -8.54 -17.57
CA PRO A 154 -18.57 -9.77 -17.75
C PRO A 154 -19.24 -10.98 -17.06
N VAL A 155 -19.29 -12.09 -17.79
CA VAL A 155 -19.84 -13.38 -17.35
C VAL A 155 -18.75 -14.45 -17.42
N LEU A 156 -18.44 -15.08 -16.29
CA LEU A 156 -17.46 -16.19 -16.22
C LEU A 156 -18.19 -17.47 -15.79
N ALA A 157 -18.32 -18.43 -16.70
CA ALA A 157 -19.08 -19.65 -16.44
C ALA A 157 -18.30 -20.62 -15.53
N CYS A 158 -18.96 -21.16 -14.51
CA CYS A 158 -18.42 -22.21 -13.66
C CYS A 158 -19.28 -23.48 -13.75
N ILE A 159 -18.93 -24.37 -14.68
CA ILE A 159 -19.66 -25.63 -14.88
C ILE A 159 -18.81 -26.80 -14.37
N GLN A 160 -19.29 -27.45 -13.31
CA GLN A 160 -18.59 -28.51 -12.59
C GLN A 160 -18.94 -29.90 -13.14
N THR A 161 -18.27 -30.32 -14.21
CA THR A 161 -18.45 -31.69 -14.75
C THR A 161 -17.25 -32.58 -14.43
N MET A 162 -17.50 -33.89 -14.38
CA MET A 162 -16.43 -34.89 -14.36
C MET A 162 -15.86 -35.02 -15.77
N GLY A 163 -14.56 -34.74 -15.93
CA GLY A 163 -13.85 -34.85 -17.19
C GLY A 163 -13.80 -33.56 -18.01
N ASP A 164 -13.03 -33.61 -19.09
CA ASP A 164 -12.91 -32.53 -20.05
C ASP A 164 -14.12 -32.56 -21.01
N SER A 165 -15.11 -31.68 -20.78
CA SER A 165 -16.19 -31.49 -21.76
C SER A 165 -15.79 -30.45 -22.81
N ALA A 166 -15.06 -30.92 -23.83
CA ALA A 166 -14.79 -30.13 -25.04
C ALA A 166 -16.09 -29.56 -25.67
N ALA A 167 -17.23 -30.21 -25.46
CA ALA A 167 -18.53 -29.71 -25.89
C ALA A 167 -18.95 -28.42 -25.14
N ILE A 168 -18.83 -28.39 -23.81
CA ILE A 168 -19.11 -27.20 -22.99
C ILE A 168 -18.18 -26.06 -23.39
N ARG A 169 -16.87 -26.33 -23.53
CA ARG A 169 -15.93 -25.32 -23.96
C ARG A 169 -16.26 -24.77 -25.34
N ARG A 170 -16.62 -25.60 -26.31
CA ARG A 170 -17.05 -25.14 -27.64
C ARG A 170 -18.32 -24.29 -27.57
N ALA A 171 -19.29 -24.68 -26.74
CA ALA A 171 -20.55 -23.96 -26.58
C ALA A 171 -20.34 -22.54 -26.00
N LEU A 172 -19.39 -22.38 -25.07
CA LEU A 172 -19.10 -21.09 -24.42
C LEU A 172 -18.08 -20.24 -25.20
N LEU A 173 -17.01 -20.87 -25.71
CA LEU A 173 -15.89 -20.17 -26.36
C LEU A 173 -16.30 -19.50 -27.67
N LYS A 174 -17.26 -20.07 -28.42
CA LYS A 174 -17.80 -19.47 -29.66
C LYS A 174 -18.34 -18.06 -29.41
N ASP A 175 -18.89 -17.84 -28.21
CA ASP A 175 -19.50 -16.58 -27.75
C ASP A 175 -18.58 -15.84 -26.76
N ARG A 176 -17.29 -16.23 -26.73
CA ARG A 176 -16.24 -15.65 -25.89
C ARG A 176 -16.54 -15.70 -24.38
N ILE A 177 -17.34 -16.65 -23.92
CA ILE A 177 -17.53 -16.88 -22.48
C ILE A 177 -16.44 -17.81 -21.96
N PRO A 178 -15.58 -17.37 -21.00
CA PRO A 178 -14.58 -18.23 -20.40
C PRO A 178 -15.26 -19.24 -19.43
N HIS A 179 -14.73 -20.46 -19.43
CA HIS A 179 -15.22 -21.56 -18.59
C HIS A 179 -14.19 -21.95 -17.53
N TYR A 180 -14.67 -22.16 -16.31
CA TYR A 180 -13.91 -22.64 -15.18
C TYR A 180 -14.58 -23.88 -14.60
N GLN A 181 -13.75 -24.83 -14.14
CA GLN A 181 -14.26 -25.99 -13.43
C GLN A 181 -14.52 -25.69 -11.95
N PHE A 182 -13.78 -24.74 -11.36
CA PHE A 182 -13.86 -24.45 -9.93
C PHE A 182 -14.05 -22.95 -9.68
N PRO A 183 -14.91 -22.58 -8.72
CA PRO A 183 -15.24 -21.18 -8.46
C PRO A 183 -14.02 -20.35 -8.01
N GLU A 184 -13.03 -20.94 -7.36
CA GLU A 184 -11.80 -20.26 -6.94
C GLU A 184 -10.98 -19.74 -8.12
N SER A 185 -10.96 -20.47 -9.24
CA SER A 185 -10.28 -20.03 -10.46
C SER A 185 -11.04 -18.88 -11.12
N ALA A 186 -12.37 -18.96 -11.14
CA ALA A 186 -13.21 -17.87 -11.65
C ALA A 186 -13.08 -16.61 -10.78
N ALA A 187 -13.09 -16.74 -9.45
CA ALA A 187 -12.93 -15.62 -8.52
C ALA A 187 -11.58 -14.91 -8.68
N ARG A 188 -10.46 -15.66 -8.82
CA ARG A 188 -9.15 -15.07 -9.12
C ARG A 188 -9.13 -14.30 -10.44
N ALA A 189 -9.79 -14.84 -11.47
CA ALA A 189 -9.90 -14.18 -12.77
C ALA A 189 -10.78 -12.91 -12.70
N MET A 190 -11.92 -12.97 -12.02
CA MET A 190 -12.79 -11.82 -11.75
C MET A 190 -12.07 -10.71 -10.99
N SER A 191 -11.29 -11.07 -9.97
CA SER A 191 -10.48 -10.12 -9.19
C SER A 191 -9.43 -9.44 -10.09
N ALA A 192 -8.76 -10.19 -10.95
CA ALA A 192 -7.84 -9.64 -11.94
C ALA A 192 -8.53 -8.68 -12.92
N MET A 193 -9.75 -9.00 -13.39
CA MET A 193 -10.54 -8.11 -14.23
C MET A 193 -10.95 -6.82 -13.52
N ALA A 194 -11.45 -6.92 -12.28
CA ALA A 194 -11.84 -5.76 -11.48
C ALA A 194 -10.65 -4.84 -11.21
N ARG A 195 -9.50 -5.42 -10.84
CA ARG A 195 -8.24 -4.69 -10.64
C ARG A 195 -7.76 -4.01 -11.92
N PHE A 196 -7.78 -4.72 -13.05
CA PHE A 196 -7.40 -4.17 -14.35
C PHE A 196 -8.31 -3.01 -14.79
N ALA A 197 -9.63 -3.16 -14.60
CA ALA A 197 -10.60 -2.11 -14.93
C ALA A 197 -10.41 -0.88 -14.05
N ALA A 198 -10.19 -1.06 -12.74
CA ALA A 198 -9.88 0.02 -11.81
C ALA A 198 -8.60 0.76 -12.22
N TRP A 199 -7.53 0.02 -12.55
CA TRP A 199 -6.28 0.60 -13.05
C TRP A 199 -6.44 1.36 -14.36
N SER A 200 -7.22 0.82 -15.30
CA SER A 200 -7.44 1.43 -16.61
C SER A 200 -8.21 2.75 -16.52
N ARG A 201 -9.09 2.89 -15.53
CA ARG A 201 -9.81 4.13 -15.23
C ARG A 201 -8.99 5.13 -14.42
N ARG A 202 -7.90 4.68 -13.79
CA ARG A 202 -7.06 5.53 -12.95
C ARG A 202 -6.18 6.46 -13.81
N PRO A 203 -6.14 7.77 -13.52
CA PRO A 203 -5.17 8.65 -14.16
C PRO A 203 -3.73 8.15 -13.89
N GLN A 204 -2.82 8.43 -14.80
CA GLN A 204 -1.41 8.08 -14.62
C GLN A 204 -0.76 8.92 -13.50
N GLY A 205 -1.28 10.12 -13.28
CA GLY A 205 -0.70 11.14 -12.42
C GLY A 205 0.52 11.79 -13.06
N ASP A 206 0.99 12.87 -12.46
CA ASP A 206 2.15 13.62 -12.92
C ASP A 206 3.28 13.52 -11.90
N THR A 207 4.51 13.46 -12.39
CA THR A 207 5.70 13.60 -11.54
C THR A 207 5.93 15.08 -11.27
N THR A 208 5.82 15.50 -10.02
CA THR A 208 6.10 16.87 -9.61
C THR A 208 7.59 17.11 -9.46
N ARG A 209 8.10 18.20 -10.05
CA ARG A 209 9.44 18.73 -9.78
C ARG A 209 9.28 20.02 -8.98
N PHE A 210 10.01 20.12 -7.88
CA PHE A 210 10.07 21.27 -7.01
C PHE A 210 11.31 22.11 -7.38
N ASP A 211 11.08 23.40 -7.63
CA ASP A 211 12.12 24.36 -8.01
C ASP A 211 12.79 25.02 -6.78
N ASP A 212 12.19 24.90 -5.60
CA ASP A 212 12.70 25.42 -4.33
C ASP A 212 13.76 24.49 -3.68
N THR A 213 14.53 23.78 -4.51
CA THR A 213 15.56 22.83 -4.08
C THR A 213 16.96 23.44 -4.13
N ASN A 214 17.85 23.01 -3.24
CA ASN A 214 19.25 23.45 -3.18
C ASN A 214 20.21 22.27 -3.38
N LEU A 215 20.51 21.98 -4.65
CA LEU A 215 21.38 20.87 -5.04
C LEU A 215 22.82 21.06 -4.53
N GLU A 216 23.35 22.28 -4.61
CA GLU A 216 24.72 22.60 -4.18
C GLU A 216 24.93 22.24 -2.70
N ARG A 217 23.96 22.58 -1.85
CA ARG A 217 24.03 22.26 -0.42
C ARG A 217 24.10 20.75 -0.16
N VAL A 218 23.35 19.95 -0.90
CA VAL A 218 23.38 18.48 -0.76
C VAL A 218 24.71 17.92 -1.26
N GLN A 219 25.23 18.44 -2.38
CA GLN A 219 26.54 18.05 -2.92
C GLN A 219 27.68 18.33 -1.92
N GLU A 220 27.68 19.50 -1.28
CA GLU A 220 28.66 19.86 -0.24
C GLU A 220 28.62 18.88 0.94
N ILE A 221 27.43 18.55 1.43
CA ILE A 221 27.24 17.63 2.55
C ILE A 221 27.72 16.22 2.18
N VAL A 222 27.35 15.74 0.99
CA VAL A 222 27.78 14.42 0.49
C VAL A 222 29.29 14.38 0.34
N ALA A 223 29.90 15.41 -0.25
CA ALA A 223 31.36 15.48 -0.41
C ALA A 223 32.09 15.50 0.94
N LEU A 224 31.58 16.27 1.91
CA LEU A 224 32.12 16.31 3.26
C LEU A 224 31.98 14.95 3.96
N ALA A 225 30.82 14.30 3.85
CA ALA A 225 30.60 13.00 4.45
C ALA A 225 31.51 11.93 3.82
N ARG A 226 31.70 11.95 2.49
CA ARG A 226 32.64 11.05 1.79
C ARG A 226 34.11 11.30 2.11
N SER A 227 34.47 12.49 2.58
CA SER A 227 35.83 12.77 3.05
C SER A 227 36.17 12.11 4.39
N ARG A 228 35.16 11.57 5.09
CA ARG A 228 35.31 10.84 6.35
C ARG A 228 35.35 9.34 6.05
N ASP A 229 36.04 8.56 6.88
CA ASP A 229 35.97 7.08 6.87
C ASP A 229 34.63 6.58 7.47
N SER A 230 33.52 7.21 7.10
CA SER A 230 32.17 6.89 7.56
C SER A 230 31.23 6.83 6.36
N VAL A 231 30.42 5.79 6.31
CA VAL A 231 29.31 5.68 5.34
C VAL A 231 28.06 6.42 5.80
N PHE A 232 28.08 7.03 6.99
CA PHE A 232 26.93 7.70 7.58
C PHE A 232 27.01 9.21 7.45
N ILE A 233 25.86 9.81 7.10
CA ILE A 233 25.62 11.25 7.24
C ILE A 233 24.99 11.46 8.63
N SER A 234 25.50 12.45 9.38
CA SER A 234 25.01 12.72 10.73
C SER A 234 23.58 13.28 10.72
N GLU A 235 22.86 13.17 11.84
CA GLU A 235 21.48 13.70 11.95
C GLU A 235 21.35 15.19 11.57
N PRO A 236 22.24 16.11 12.00
CA PRO A 236 22.20 17.52 11.54
C PRO A 236 22.39 17.67 10.02
N GLU A 237 23.32 16.92 9.45
CA GLU A 237 23.58 16.94 8.01
C GLU A 237 22.41 16.37 7.21
N GLY A 238 21.80 15.27 7.68
CA GLY A 238 20.58 14.70 7.11
C GLY A 238 19.42 15.68 7.16
N HIS A 239 19.24 16.36 8.30
CA HIS A 239 18.27 17.46 8.43
C HIS A 239 18.52 18.60 7.43
N ASP A 240 19.77 18.96 7.18
CA ASP A 240 20.11 19.98 6.18
C ASP A 240 19.82 19.51 4.75
N ILE A 241 20.08 18.25 4.42
CA ILE A 241 19.70 17.65 3.12
C ILE A 241 18.18 17.70 2.94
N LEU A 242 17.42 17.28 3.95
CA LEU A 242 15.96 17.30 3.92
C LEU A 242 15.42 18.73 3.77
N ARG A 243 15.98 19.68 4.50
CA ARG A 243 15.62 21.10 4.39
C ARG A 243 15.95 21.67 3.01
N ALA A 244 17.08 21.28 2.41
CA ALA A 244 17.48 21.67 1.06
C ALA A 244 16.50 21.16 -0.02
N TYR A 245 15.68 20.15 0.29
CA TYR A 245 14.60 19.65 -0.57
C TYR A 245 13.20 20.07 -0.10
N GLY A 246 13.10 21.00 0.85
CA GLY A 246 11.84 21.55 1.35
C GLY A 246 11.07 20.63 2.29
N LEU A 247 11.68 19.55 2.80
CA LEU A 247 11.04 18.74 3.85
C LEU A 247 11.05 19.50 5.19
N PRO A 248 9.96 19.39 5.97
CA PRO A 248 9.79 20.16 7.20
C PRO A 248 10.63 19.58 8.34
N VAL A 249 11.71 20.27 8.70
CA VAL A 249 12.60 19.91 9.82
C VAL A 249 12.46 20.95 10.93
N PRO A 250 12.39 20.55 12.22
CA PRO A 250 12.29 21.50 13.33
C PRO A 250 13.53 22.38 13.43
N GLU A 251 13.38 23.57 14.00
CA GLU A 251 14.52 24.43 14.31
C GLU A 251 15.46 23.69 15.27
N TYR A 252 16.75 23.72 14.96
CA TYR A 252 17.77 23.02 15.72
C TYR A 252 19.12 23.73 15.67
N ARG A 253 19.99 23.41 16.64
CA ARG A 253 21.40 23.78 16.65
C ARG A 253 22.24 22.62 17.16
N LEU A 254 23.34 22.31 16.47
CA LEU A 254 24.38 21.41 16.98
C LEU A 254 25.29 22.22 17.91
N THR A 255 25.58 21.67 19.09
CA THR A 255 26.37 22.32 20.14
C THR A 255 27.45 21.38 20.65
N LYS A 256 28.60 21.92 21.05
CA LYS A 256 29.74 21.15 21.58
C LYS A 256 29.87 21.28 23.10
N THR A 257 29.28 22.31 23.68
CA THR A 257 29.37 22.62 25.10
C THR A 257 28.00 22.87 25.70
N LYS A 258 27.90 22.73 27.03
CA LYS A 258 26.67 23.03 27.77
C LYS A 258 26.26 24.50 27.62
N ASP A 259 27.22 25.42 27.63
CA ASP A 259 26.94 26.85 27.48
C ASP A 259 26.40 27.17 26.07
N GLU A 260 26.93 26.53 25.04
CA GLU A 260 26.36 26.59 23.69
C GLU A 260 24.94 26.00 23.65
N ALA A 261 24.68 24.89 24.34
CA ALA A 261 23.35 24.28 24.42
C ALA A 261 22.31 25.19 25.09
N LEU A 262 22.71 25.89 26.16
CA LEU A 262 21.88 26.88 26.86
C LEU A 262 21.58 28.09 25.97
N ALA A 263 22.57 28.60 25.24
CA ALA A 263 22.39 29.69 24.29
C ALA A 263 21.49 29.26 23.12
N ALA A 264 21.72 28.07 22.56
CA ALA A 264 20.93 27.49 21.50
C ALA A 264 19.45 27.34 21.91
N ALA A 265 19.17 26.82 23.10
CA ALA A 265 17.80 26.63 23.56
C ALA A 265 17.01 27.95 23.70
N LYS A 266 17.69 29.06 24.03
CA LYS A 266 17.08 30.40 24.02
C LYS A 266 16.67 30.84 22.61
N THR A 267 17.46 30.50 21.60
CA THR A 267 17.15 30.81 20.20
C THR A 267 16.12 29.88 19.57
N VAL A 268 16.20 28.58 19.86
CA VAL A 268 15.30 27.54 19.34
C VAL A 268 13.91 27.63 20.00
N GLY A 269 13.86 27.97 21.29
CA GLY A 269 12.63 28.12 22.07
C GLY A 269 12.19 26.83 22.77
N TYR A 270 11.88 26.95 24.06
CA TYR A 270 11.40 25.84 24.90
C TYR A 270 9.94 25.45 24.62
N PRO A 271 9.52 24.18 24.90
CA PRO A 271 10.39 23.05 25.28
C PRO A 271 11.31 22.56 24.15
N VAL A 272 12.48 22.06 24.53
CA VAL A 272 13.49 21.51 23.62
C VAL A 272 13.75 20.02 23.89
N VAL A 273 14.44 19.40 22.94
CA VAL A 273 14.96 18.04 22.99
C VAL A 273 16.48 18.12 22.86
N LEU A 274 17.21 17.36 23.68
CA LEU A 274 18.65 17.13 23.53
C LEU A 274 18.86 15.74 22.92
N LYS A 275 19.71 15.64 21.89
CA LYS A 275 20.12 14.37 21.29
C LYS A 275 21.62 14.32 21.10
N ILE A 276 22.26 13.21 21.46
CA ILE A 276 23.67 12.98 21.14
C ILE A 276 23.84 12.80 19.64
N VAL A 277 24.86 13.46 19.08
CA VAL A 277 25.30 13.27 17.71
C VAL A 277 26.65 12.57 17.75
N SER A 278 26.68 11.33 17.30
CA SER A 278 27.87 10.48 17.23
C SER A 278 27.73 9.49 16.06
N PRO A 279 28.77 9.28 15.24
CA PRO A 279 28.77 8.25 14.21
C PRO A 279 28.71 6.83 14.80
N ASP A 280 29.16 6.65 16.04
CA ASP A 280 29.26 5.35 16.70
C ASP A 280 27.97 4.94 17.44
N ILE A 281 27.06 5.90 17.66
CA ILE A 281 25.80 5.69 18.40
C ILE A 281 24.62 5.86 17.45
N LEU A 282 24.26 4.77 16.78
CA LEU A 282 23.14 4.75 15.82
C LEU A 282 21.77 4.76 16.50
N HIS A 283 21.58 3.96 17.56
CA HIS A 283 20.33 3.86 18.32
C HIS A 283 20.42 4.71 19.60
N LYS A 284 20.32 6.03 19.44
CA LYS A 284 20.51 7.03 20.52
C LYS A 284 19.73 6.71 21.79
N THR A 285 18.46 6.30 21.66
CA THR A 285 17.59 5.98 22.81
C THR A 285 18.15 4.85 23.67
N ASP A 286 18.75 3.81 23.07
CA ASP A 286 19.27 2.64 23.79
C ASP A 286 20.48 2.99 24.68
N PHE A 287 21.24 3.99 24.25
CA PHE A 287 22.37 4.54 24.99
C PHE A 287 21.97 5.69 25.93
N GLY A 288 20.67 5.98 26.06
CA GLY A 288 20.19 7.11 26.84
C GLY A 288 20.59 8.46 26.24
N GLY A 289 20.90 8.50 24.94
CA GLY A 289 21.36 9.65 24.16
C GLY A 289 20.26 10.63 23.74
N VAL A 290 19.07 10.56 24.32
CA VAL A 290 17.95 11.48 24.05
C VAL A 290 17.33 11.95 25.37
N ARG A 291 17.03 13.26 25.47
CA ARG A 291 16.22 13.87 26.55
C ARG A 291 15.15 14.75 25.93
N VAL A 292 13.89 14.51 26.28
CA VAL A 292 12.72 15.20 25.73
C VAL A 292 12.04 16.06 26.78
N ASN A 293 11.18 17.00 26.36
CA ASN A 293 10.36 17.82 27.25
C ASN A 293 11.15 18.67 28.24
N ILE A 294 12.30 19.18 27.80
CA ILE A 294 13.11 20.12 28.59
C ILE A 294 12.40 21.46 28.52
N ALA A 295 11.82 21.90 29.63
CA ALA A 295 10.90 23.04 29.66
C ALA A 295 11.60 24.38 29.90
N ASP A 296 12.79 24.40 30.49
CA ASP A 296 13.49 25.61 30.89
C ASP A 296 15.01 25.40 31.03
N GLU A 297 15.73 26.49 31.37
CA GLU A 297 17.18 26.50 31.52
C GLU A 297 17.68 25.58 32.66
N VAL A 298 16.92 25.46 33.75
CA VAL A 298 17.29 24.65 34.91
C VAL A 298 17.23 23.17 34.54
N ALA A 299 16.14 22.75 33.91
CA ALA A 299 15.99 21.40 33.38
C ALA A 299 17.09 21.09 32.35
N LEU A 300 17.41 22.03 31.45
CA LEU A 300 18.43 21.83 30.43
C LEU A 300 19.80 21.54 31.02
N ARG A 301 20.24 22.31 32.03
CA ARG A 301 21.55 22.10 32.68
C ARG A 301 21.66 20.69 33.24
N LYS A 302 20.63 20.27 33.98
CA LYS A 302 20.57 18.94 34.60
C LYS A 302 20.58 17.84 33.54
N ASP A 303 19.70 17.95 32.55
CA ASP A 303 19.52 16.91 31.54
C ASP A 303 20.73 16.81 30.60
N TYR A 304 21.44 17.92 30.32
CA TYR A 304 22.69 17.91 29.57
C TYR A 304 23.79 17.14 30.32
N ASP A 305 23.99 17.43 31.61
CA ASP A 305 25.00 16.73 32.42
C ASP A 305 24.70 15.24 32.53
N GLU A 306 23.44 14.89 32.76
CA GLU A 306 23.02 13.49 32.84
C GLU A 306 23.19 12.78 31.50
N LEU A 307 22.81 13.42 30.39
CA LEU A 307 22.95 12.89 29.03
C LEU A 307 24.41 12.53 28.72
N VAL A 308 25.33 13.48 28.90
CA VAL A 308 26.75 13.29 28.60
C VAL A 308 27.35 12.21 29.52
N ARG A 309 27.01 12.20 30.81
CA ARG A 309 27.48 11.18 31.75
C ARG A 309 27.01 9.78 31.36
N VAL A 310 25.71 9.59 31.13
CA VAL A 310 25.13 8.27 30.81
C VAL A 310 25.69 7.72 29.50
N VAL A 311 25.84 8.59 28.49
CA VAL A 311 26.40 8.18 27.21
C VAL A 311 27.88 7.82 27.34
N GLY A 312 28.67 8.60 28.08
CA GLY A 312 30.07 8.27 28.35
C GLY A 312 30.26 6.97 29.15
N GLU A 313 29.32 6.62 30.02
CA GLU A 313 29.33 5.34 30.75
C GLU A 313 28.96 4.15 29.85
N ARG A 314 27.99 4.32 28.94
CA ARG A 314 27.49 3.22 28.08
C ARG A 314 28.28 3.03 26.79
N ALA A 315 28.94 4.08 26.30
CA ALA A 315 29.71 4.09 25.07
C ALA A 315 31.02 4.89 25.26
N PRO A 316 31.95 4.42 26.10
CA PRO A 316 33.16 5.16 26.47
C PRO A 316 34.10 5.44 25.29
N ASP A 317 34.09 4.58 24.27
CA ASP A 317 34.95 4.70 23.10
C ASP A 317 34.27 5.47 21.93
N ALA A 318 33.03 5.93 22.10
CA ALA A 318 32.30 6.61 21.04
C ALA A 318 32.79 8.05 20.83
N SER A 319 33.00 8.41 19.57
CA SER A 319 33.27 9.78 19.15
C SER A 319 32.00 10.62 19.25
N ILE A 320 31.93 11.52 20.23
CA ILE A 320 30.79 12.43 20.37
C ILE A 320 31.10 13.73 19.61
N TRP A 321 30.35 13.99 18.55
CA TRP A 321 30.51 15.21 17.74
C TRP A 321 29.80 16.42 18.35
N GLY A 322 28.79 16.16 19.19
CA GLY A 322 28.09 17.18 19.97
C GLY A 322 26.73 16.73 20.47
N VAL A 323 25.95 17.72 20.93
CA VAL A 323 24.56 17.59 21.34
C VAL A 323 23.69 18.47 20.44
N LEU A 324 22.69 17.87 19.81
CA LEU A 324 21.66 18.55 19.06
C LEU A 324 20.62 19.11 20.02
N VAL A 325 20.44 20.43 20.02
CA VAL A 325 19.33 21.12 20.67
C VAL A 325 18.25 21.37 19.63
N GLN A 326 17.10 20.74 19.78
CA GLN A 326 16.03 20.75 18.77
C GLN A 326 14.70 21.18 19.39
N ARG A 327 13.88 21.93 18.66
CA ARG A 327 12.52 22.29 19.08
C ARG A 327 11.69 21.02 19.30
N MET A 328 11.03 20.92 20.45
CA MET A 328 10.11 19.80 20.70
C MET A 328 8.84 19.96 19.86
N ALA A 329 8.55 18.95 19.04
CA ALA A 329 7.31 18.90 18.27
C ALA A 329 6.11 18.56 19.16
N GLY A 330 4.93 19.07 18.78
CA GLY A 330 3.66 18.75 19.41
C GLY A 330 3.23 17.29 19.24
N LYS A 331 2.05 16.94 19.75
CA LYS A 331 1.42 15.63 19.53
C LYS A 331 0.94 15.52 18.08
N GLY A 332 1.05 14.32 17.52
CA GLY A 332 0.60 13.99 16.16
C GLY A 332 0.76 12.49 15.91
N THR A 333 0.30 12.02 14.76
CA THR A 333 0.47 10.62 14.36
C THR A 333 1.89 10.42 13.84
N GLU A 334 2.59 9.40 14.32
CA GLU A 334 3.91 9.04 13.81
C GLU A 334 3.76 8.20 12.54
N THR A 335 4.47 8.59 11.49
CA THR A 335 4.60 7.89 10.22
C THR A 335 6.08 7.66 9.92
N ILE A 336 6.37 6.79 8.96
CA ILE A 336 7.71 6.54 8.47
C ILE A 336 7.75 6.78 6.96
N LEU A 337 8.76 7.51 6.52
CA LEU A 337 9.13 7.63 5.12
C LEU A 337 10.54 7.09 4.96
N GLY A 338 10.80 6.38 3.87
CA GLY A 338 12.12 5.85 3.65
C GLY A 338 12.44 5.67 2.18
N MET A 339 13.71 5.43 1.90
CA MET A 339 14.19 4.94 0.62
C MET A 339 15.24 3.86 0.87
N LYS A 340 15.19 2.78 0.10
CA LYS A 340 16.31 1.85 -0.06
C LYS A 340 16.60 1.71 -1.54
N ARG A 341 17.87 1.68 -1.92
CA ARG A 341 18.25 1.43 -3.30
C ARG A 341 18.24 -0.08 -3.57
N ASP A 342 17.33 -0.50 -4.43
CA ASP A 342 17.31 -1.85 -4.98
C ASP A 342 18.33 -1.97 -6.14
N PRO A 343 19.10 -3.06 -6.24
CA PRO A 343 20.08 -3.25 -7.30
C PRO A 343 19.50 -3.30 -8.72
N GLN A 344 18.25 -3.72 -8.89
CA GLN A 344 17.59 -3.85 -10.19
C GLN A 344 16.71 -2.64 -10.51
N PHE A 345 15.94 -2.17 -9.54
CA PHE A 345 14.91 -1.15 -9.73
C PHE A 345 15.33 0.26 -9.31
N GLY A 346 16.48 0.43 -8.64
CA GLY A 346 16.93 1.74 -8.17
C GLY A 346 16.22 2.16 -6.88
N PRO A 347 15.94 3.46 -6.64
CA PRO A 347 15.40 3.92 -5.37
C PRO A 347 13.97 3.42 -5.14
N LEU A 348 13.79 2.61 -4.11
CA LEU A 348 12.49 2.12 -3.63
C LEU A 348 12.05 2.96 -2.43
N LEU A 349 11.06 3.82 -2.63
CA LEU A 349 10.44 4.60 -1.58
C LEU A 349 9.50 3.75 -0.74
N MET A 350 9.43 4.06 0.55
CA MET A 350 8.57 3.40 1.54
C MET A 350 7.72 4.43 2.26
N PHE A 351 6.47 4.08 2.51
CA PHE A 351 5.58 4.80 3.43
C PHE A 351 4.91 3.81 4.39
N GLY A 352 4.73 4.21 5.65
CA GLY A 352 4.02 3.43 6.65
C GLY A 352 3.61 4.26 7.86
N LEU A 353 2.80 3.66 8.75
CA LEU A 353 2.69 4.18 10.10
C LEU A 353 4.00 3.93 10.87
N GLY A 354 4.39 4.90 11.69
CA GLY A 354 5.61 4.86 12.48
C GLY A 354 5.38 4.29 13.87
N GLY A 355 6.38 4.48 14.73
CA GLY A 355 6.39 3.95 16.09
C GLY A 355 6.66 2.45 16.16
N VAL A 356 6.60 1.90 17.37
CA VAL A 356 6.93 0.48 17.66
C VAL A 356 6.11 -0.54 16.87
N MET A 357 4.96 -0.13 16.33
CA MET A 357 4.06 -1.03 15.60
C MET A 357 4.53 -1.34 14.17
N VAL A 358 5.39 -0.51 13.57
CA VAL A 358 5.88 -0.78 12.20
C VAL A 358 6.70 -2.06 12.11
N GLU A 359 7.52 -2.34 13.12
CA GLU A 359 8.38 -3.53 13.18
C GLU A 359 7.56 -4.82 13.31
N VAL A 360 6.40 -4.74 13.97
CA VAL A 360 5.54 -5.88 14.25
C VAL A 360 4.52 -6.11 13.13
N LEU A 361 3.84 -5.04 12.69
CA LEU A 361 2.74 -5.15 11.73
C LEU A 361 3.20 -5.20 10.28
N LYS A 362 4.40 -4.67 9.99
CA LYS A 362 4.93 -4.51 8.62
C LYS A 362 3.93 -3.87 7.67
N ASP A 363 3.17 -2.88 8.18
CA ASP A 363 2.15 -2.17 7.41
C ASP A 363 2.78 -1.00 6.64
N VAL A 364 3.42 -1.36 5.53
CA VAL A 364 4.16 -0.43 4.66
C VAL A 364 3.80 -0.65 3.20
N VAL A 365 3.92 0.41 2.40
CA VAL A 365 3.76 0.38 0.94
C VAL A 365 5.04 0.88 0.29
N PHE A 366 5.44 0.21 -0.78
CA PHE A 366 6.63 0.53 -1.57
C PHE A 366 6.29 1.03 -2.97
N ARG A 367 7.10 1.96 -3.49
CA ARG A 367 7.06 2.44 -4.87
C ARG A 367 8.47 2.78 -5.36
N VAL A 368 8.76 2.45 -6.61
CA VAL A 368 9.98 2.84 -7.32
C VAL A 368 9.90 4.33 -7.65
N ALA A 369 10.96 5.08 -7.32
CA ALA A 369 11.12 6.48 -7.70
C ALA A 369 11.56 6.62 -9.18
N PRO A 370 11.17 7.71 -9.88
CA PRO A 370 10.31 8.78 -9.40
C PRO A 370 8.83 8.37 -9.31
N ILE A 371 8.13 8.88 -8.30
CA ILE A 371 6.68 8.64 -8.11
C ILE A 371 5.83 9.83 -8.60
N SER A 372 4.62 9.55 -9.07
CA SER A 372 3.60 10.56 -9.35
C SER A 372 2.81 10.97 -8.10
N ASP A 373 2.06 12.06 -8.19
CA ASP A 373 1.06 12.49 -7.22
C ASP A 373 0.03 11.38 -6.89
N GLU A 374 -0.44 10.67 -7.91
CA GLU A 374 -1.28 9.49 -7.79
C GLU A 374 -0.56 8.37 -7.04
N SER A 375 0.69 8.10 -7.39
CA SER A 375 1.48 7.08 -6.69
C SER A 375 1.61 7.42 -5.20
N ALA A 376 1.92 8.67 -4.85
CA ALA A 376 1.97 9.15 -3.47
C ALA A 376 0.63 9.00 -2.74
N GLN A 377 -0.49 9.38 -3.37
CA GLN A 377 -1.84 9.16 -2.82
C GLN A 377 -2.07 7.68 -2.51
N SER A 378 -1.74 6.79 -3.44
CA SER A 378 -1.93 5.34 -3.26
C SER A 378 -1.00 4.71 -2.24
N MET A 379 0.17 5.31 -1.98
CA MET A 379 1.04 4.86 -0.88
C MET A 379 0.37 5.15 0.46
N VAL A 380 -0.23 6.33 0.62
CA VAL A 380 -0.88 6.73 1.87
C VAL A 380 -2.18 5.96 2.12
N THR A 381 -3.00 5.74 1.09
CA THR A 381 -4.25 4.96 1.24
C THR A 381 -4.02 3.45 1.22
N GLY A 382 -2.86 3.00 0.72
CA GLY A 382 -2.54 1.58 0.56
C GLY A 382 -2.13 0.87 1.86
N ILE A 383 -1.76 1.61 2.91
CA ILE A 383 -1.51 0.99 4.22
C ILE A 383 -2.83 0.50 4.83
N LYS A 384 -2.80 -0.64 5.51
CA LYS A 384 -3.98 -1.26 6.16
C LYS A 384 -4.59 -0.31 7.19
N ALA A 385 -3.74 0.44 7.88
CA ALA A 385 -4.13 1.37 8.92
C ALA A 385 -4.37 2.82 8.43
N HIS A 386 -4.59 3.06 7.12
CA HIS A 386 -4.86 4.41 6.58
C HIS A 386 -6.02 5.13 7.28
N LYS A 387 -7.02 4.40 7.79
CA LYS A 387 -8.15 4.97 8.56
C LYS A 387 -7.71 5.72 9.81
N LEU A 388 -6.52 5.46 10.35
CA LEU A 388 -5.97 6.24 11.46
C LEU A 388 -5.50 7.64 11.02
N LEU A 389 -5.23 7.83 9.73
CA LEU A 389 -4.93 9.14 9.14
C LEU A 389 -6.20 9.92 8.79
N GLU A 390 -7.32 9.24 8.51
CA GLU A 390 -8.62 9.88 8.24
C GLU A 390 -9.35 10.38 9.51
N GLY A 391 -8.81 10.08 10.69
CA GLY A 391 -9.44 10.37 11.97
C GLY A 391 -10.24 9.18 12.50
N PHE A 392 -10.02 8.83 13.76
CA PHE A 392 -10.68 7.69 14.42
C PHE A 392 -11.23 8.10 15.79
N ARG A 393 -12.45 7.66 16.13
CA ARG A 393 -13.10 7.90 17.44
C ARG A 393 -13.08 9.37 17.91
N GLY A 394 -13.39 10.30 17.01
CA GLY A 394 -13.48 11.72 17.32
C GLY A 394 -12.16 12.48 17.22
N GLU A 395 -11.06 11.82 16.83
CA GLU A 395 -9.85 12.52 16.39
C GLU A 395 -10.05 13.17 15.02
N LEU A 396 -9.44 14.34 14.84
CA LEU A 396 -9.42 15.04 13.56
C LEU A 396 -8.52 14.32 12.54
N PRO A 397 -8.84 14.42 11.22
CA PRO A 397 -8.00 13.91 10.15
C PRO A 397 -6.59 14.50 10.20
N ARG A 398 -5.62 13.73 9.70
CA ARG A 398 -4.21 14.11 9.57
C ARG A 398 -3.95 14.78 8.22
N ASP A 399 -2.91 15.60 8.17
CA ASP A 399 -2.50 16.32 6.97
C ASP A 399 -1.86 15.39 5.92
N VAL A 400 -2.70 14.63 5.22
CA VAL A 400 -2.30 13.67 4.18
C VAL A 400 -1.65 14.37 2.99
N GLU A 401 -2.09 15.57 2.63
CA GLU A 401 -1.48 16.34 1.56
C GLU A 401 -0.02 16.69 1.87
N LYS A 402 0.29 17.05 3.13
CA LYS A 402 1.69 17.28 3.50
C LYS A 402 2.53 16.01 3.48
N VAL A 403 1.96 14.85 3.80
CA VAL A 403 2.65 13.56 3.68
C VAL A 403 2.98 13.26 2.21
N LYS A 404 2.02 13.46 1.30
CA LYS A 404 2.22 13.29 -0.15
C LYS A 404 3.32 14.21 -0.68
N GLU A 405 3.30 15.48 -0.29
CA GLU A 405 4.36 16.43 -0.66
C GLU A 405 5.74 15.96 -0.16
N CYS A 406 5.84 15.45 1.08
CA CYS A 406 7.09 14.91 1.60
C CYS A 406 7.57 13.68 0.81
N LEU A 407 6.66 12.79 0.40
CA LEU A 407 6.99 11.63 -0.46
C LEU A 407 7.48 12.07 -1.84
N LEU A 408 6.83 13.05 -2.47
CA LEU A 408 7.24 13.60 -3.77
C LEU A 408 8.60 14.30 -3.68
N ARG A 409 8.85 15.09 -2.63
CA ARG A 409 10.15 15.74 -2.39
C ARG A 409 11.26 14.72 -2.13
N LEU A 410 10.99 13.69 -1.33
CA LEU A 410 11.92 12.57 -1.12
C LEU A 410 12.19 11.84 -2.44
N SER A 411 11.16 11.61 -3.25
CA SER A 411 11.28 11.04 -4.59
C SER A 411 12.22 11.84 -5.48
N GLN A 412 12.10 13.17 -5.48
CA GLN A 412 12.99 14.03 -6.24
C GLN A 412 14.43 13.96 -5.70
N LEU A 413 14.63 14.03 -4.38
CA LEU A 413 15.96 13.93 -3.74
C LEU A 413 16.72 12.67 -4.18
N VAL A 414 16.06 11.51 -4.14
CA VAL A 414 16.73 10.22 -4.45
C VAL A 414 16.89 9.96 -5.94
N THR A 415 16.20 10.76 -6.77
CA THR A 415 16.35 10.76 -8.23
C THR A 415 17.46 11.71 -8.67
N ASP A 416 17.58 12.89 -8.03
CA ASP A 416 18.65 13.85 -8.29
C ASP A 416 20.02 13.35 -7.75
N PHE A 417 20.03 12.50 -6.72
CA PHE A 417 21.24 11.99 -6.07
C PHE A 417 21.29 10.46 -5.98
N GLU A 418 22.23 9.85 -6.70
CA GLU A 418 22.53 8.41 -6.62
C GLU A 418 23.39 8.00 -5.41
N ASP A 419 23.86 8.98 -4.66
CA ASP A 419 24.80 8.81 -3.54
C ASP A 419 24.23 8.06 -2.35
N PHE A 420 22.91 7.99 -2.21
CA PHE A 420 22.25 7.37 -1.06
C PHE A 420 21.88 5.92 -1.35
N ASP A 421 22.30 5.04 -0.45
CA ASP A 421 21.88 3.62 -0.42
C ASP A 421 20.59 3.46 0.38
N GLU A 422 20.46 4.24 1.46
CA GLU A 422 19.32 4.17 2.38
C GLU A 422 19.02 5.54 2.98
N ILE A 423 17.74 5.87 3.10
CA ILE A 423 17.21 7.01 3.84
C ILE A 423 16.09 6.49 4.74
N ASP A 424 16.10 6.86 6.02
CA ASP A 424 15.09 6.46 7.00
C ASP A 424 14.64 7.70 7.77
N ILE A 425 13.45 8.20 7.46
CA ILE A 425 12.80 9.32 8.14
C ILE A 425 11.82 8.72 9.14
N ASN A 426 12.29 8.51 10.37
CA ASN A 426 11.51 7.86 11.41
C ASN A 426 11.68 8.54 12.78
N PRO A 427 10.66 9.25 13.30
CA PRO A 427 9.34 9.46 12.69
C PRO A 427 9.26 10.74 11.84
N LEU A 428 8.45 10.68 10.77
CA LEU A 428 7.72 11.85 10.27
C LEU A 428 6.45 11.98 11.11
N ARG A 429 6.34 13.03 11.92
CA ARG A 429 5.15 13.29 12.73
C ARG A 429 4.15 14.14 11.94
N VAL A 430 2.95 13.62 11.74
CA VAL A 430 1.87 14.24 10.98
C VAL A 430 0.86 14.86 11.95
N PHE A 431 0.57 16.13 11.77
CA PHE A 431 -0.41 16.86 12.57
C PHE A 431 -1.80 16.79 11.94
N GLU A 432 -2.75 17.47 12.57
CA GLU A 432 -4.10 17.66 12.02
C GLU A 432 -4.04 18.38 10.67
N GLU A 433 -5.04 18.15 9.83
CA GLU A 433 -5.16 18.78 8.51
C GLU A 433 -4.92 20.30 8.54
N GLY A 434 -4.09 20.79 7.62
CA GLY A 434 -3.68 22.19 7.53
C GLY A 434 -2.54 22.60 8.48
N ARG A 435 -2.09 21.70 9.37
CA ARG A 435 -0.96 21.95 10.28
C ARG A 435 0.34 21.25 9.83
N GLY A 436 0.29 20.48 8.76
CA GLY A 436 1.44 19.86 8.13
C GLY A 436 2.02 18.66 8.87
N ALA A 437 3.31 18.42 8.65
CA ALA A 437 4.09 17.34 9.22
C ALA A 437 5.50 17.85 9.56
N ILE A 438 6.25 17.08 10.33
CA ILE A 438 7.61 17.43 10.71
C ILE A 438 8.49 16.20 10.89
N VAL A 439 9.70 16.24 10.33
CA VAL A 439 10.71 15.20 10.45
C VAL A 439 11.39 15.32 11.81
N LEU A 440 11.22 14.32 12.67
CA LEU A 440 11.81 14.34 14.01
C LEU A 440 13.18 13.69 14.06
N ASP A 441 13.43 12.69 13.23
CA ASP A 441 14.73 12.04 13.10
C ASP A 441 14.88 11.54 11.67
N ALA A 442 16.13 11.55 11.19
CA ALA A 442 16.47 11.09 9.86
C ALA A 442 17.85 10.45 9.86
N ARG A 443 17.95 9.29 9.22
CA ARG A 443 19.19 8.58 9.00
C ARG A 443 19.45 8.42 7.51
N PHE A 444 20.70 8.63 7.13
CA PHE A 444 21.17 8.53 5.76
C PHE A 444 22.39 7.62 5.71
N LEU A 445 22.38 6.68 4.77
CA LEU A 445 23.50 5.81 4.44
C LEU A 445 23.97 6.13 3.03
N LEU A 446 25.26 6.46 2.92
CA LEU A 446 25.91 6.64 1.63
C LEU A 446 26.16 5.28 0.98
N ARG A 447 25.96 5.25 -0.33
CA ARG A 447 26.36 4.16 -1.21
C ARG A 447 27.88 4.03 -1.18
N GLN A 448 28.34 2.81 -0.91
CA GLN A 448 29.75 2.50 -1.05
C GLN A 448 30.16 2.67 -2.52
N PRO A 449 31.36 3.21 -2.80
CA PRO A 449 31.86 3.26 -4.16
C PRO A 449 31.89 1.84 -4.72
N VAL A 450 31.19 1.58 -5.81
CA VAL A 450 31.35 0.32 -6.54
C VAL A 450 32.79 0.31 -7.05
N PRO A 451 33.62 -0.68 -6.69
CA PRO A 451 34.96 -0.78 -7.25
C PRO A 451 34.82 -0.78 -8.78
N ARG A 452 35.45 0.19 -9.46
CA ARG A 452 35.56 0.11 -10.92
C ARG A 452 36.35 -1.17 -11.21
N THR A 453 35.67 -2.14 -11.80
CA THR A 453 36.27 -3.40 -12.26
C THR A 453 37.04 -3.19 -13.54
#